data_AF-A0A285ZRW2-F1
#
_entry.id   AF-A0A285ZRW2-F1
#
_cell.length_a   1.000
_cell.length_b   1.000
_cell.length_c   1.000
_cell.angle_alpha   90.00
_cell.angle_beta   90.00
_cell.angle_gamma   90.00
#
_symmetry.space_group_name_H-M   'P 1'
#
loop_
_entity.id
_entity.type
_entity.pdbx_description
1 polymer ?
#
loop_
_entity_poly.entity_id
_entity_poly.type
_entity_poly.pdbx_seq_one_letter_code
_entity_poly.pdbx_strand_id
1 'polypeptide(L)'
;MKLKKSNIYIQLKRYRRRKKSEKKRAANRHRVNAKSIELNKILKKDFSYYNVLTTFLPKNLKYLIFECEDSHIYIDKLDFSPLLYNHPLYVPKTFSLIDKPAESYEFVRFVVSVMLLQKSHFVSIDYTHCEHIGLDAQIYFDVILKDIITFYKRCRSYEKLMPIVRQVKGDNVTNEDVRKMLFSVGSPVIHANNFIRYGDIESYKLCIHNSLSKNRKTIGRKDVDTTNLVDYVLNCLGRLNRKLSGDKIEDLCVVISEILINAEEHSSLNYRFSIGYFVEKNDNEQHFGVFRLVIMNFGQSIYEKFKDPNCLNLNSIEKMKALSKRYNKRKLFSNKNFEEQTLWTLYSLQEGITSTDPKIYKKRGNGSIRFIDSFFKLRGREILTDNTSRLGIISGNTEIIFDGTYNIITKNVSGEQFQYMTFNNEGDITNKPDSKFVKFVPQYFPGTLICAEILFNEDDFENNNG
;
A
#
# COMPACT_ATOMS: atom_id res chain seq x y z
N MET A 1 -46.89 37.85 47.02
CA MET A 1 -45.70 38.52 46.44
C MET A 1 -44.61 37.57 45.90
N LYS A 2 -44.30 36.44 46.57
CA LYS A 2 -43.28 35.45 46.11
C LYS A 2 -43.60 34.77 44.77
N LEU A 3 -44.86 34.45 44.49
CA LEU A 3 -45.32 33.84 43.21
C LEU A 3 -45.13 34.75 41.99
N LYS A 4 -45.40 36.07 42.11
CA LYS A 4 -45.16 37.05 41.02
C LYS A 4 -43.67 37.22 40.69
N LYS A 5 -42.80 37.25 41.70
CA LYS A 5 -41.33 37.31 41.50
C LYS A 5 -40.78 36.06 40.80
N SER A 6 -41.31 34.87 41.13
CA SER A 6 -40.96 33.60 40.47
C SER A 6 -41.35 33.60 38.98
N ASN A 7 -42.54 34.10 38.65
CA ASN A 7 -43.04 34.13 37.28
C ASN A 7 -42.23 35.11 36.38
N ILE A 8 -41.88 36.28 36.90
CA ILE A 8 -41.02 37.27 36.21
C ILE A 8 -39.62 36.69 35.96
N TYR A 9 -39.04 35.97 36.93
CA TYR A 9 -37.76 35.30 36.77
C TYR A 9 -37.78 34.24 35.65
N ILE A 10 -38.84 33.43 35.60
CA ILE A 10 -39.04 32.42 34.53
C ILE A 10 -39.16 33.09 33.16
N GLN A 11 -39.91 34.18 33.04
CA GLN A 11 -40.05 34.94 31.80
C GLN A 11 -38.72 35.55 31.34
N LEU A 12 -37.94 36.16 32.24
CA LEU A 12 -36.60 36.68 31.95
C LEU A 12 -35.64 35.56 31.50
N LYS A 13 -35.69 34.39 32.13
CA LYS A 13 -34.89 33.22 31.73
C LYS A 13 -35.26 32.73 30.33
N ARG A 14 -36.55 32.66 30.00
CA ARG A 14 -37.06 32.30 28.65
C ARG A 14 -36.63 33.33 27.60
N TYR A 15 -36.73 34.62 27.90
CA TYR A 15 -36.29 35.71 27.02
C TYR A 15 -34.78 35.64 26.74
N ARG A 16 -33.94 35.48 27.78
CA ARG A 16 -32.48 35.31 27.63
C ARG A 16 -32.13 34.08 26.78
N ARG A 17 -32.80 32.94 26.98
CA ARG A 17 -32.63 31.73 26.15
C ARG A 17 -33.03 31.98 24.70
N ARG A 18 -34.15 32.67 24.46
CA ARG A 18 -34.61 33.04 23.11
C ARG A 18 -33.58 33.94 22.42
N LYS A 19 -33.08 34.99 23.08
CA LYS A 19 -32.03 35.86 22.54
C LYS A 19 -30.73 35.11 22.23
N LYS A 20 -30.29 34.19 23.11
CA LYS A 20 -29.13 33.32 22.85
C LYS A 20 -29.37 32.42 21.63
N SER A 21 -30.58 31.85 21.51
CA SER A 21 -30.97 31.03 20.35
C SER A 21 -31.02 31.85 19.05
N GLU A 22 -31.58 33.06 19.07
CA GLU A 22 -31.59 33.99 17.93
C GLU A 22 -30.18 34.30 17.44
N LYS A 23 -29.27 34.66 18.36
CA LYS A 23 -27.84 34.89 18.04
C LYS A 23 -27.18 33.65 17.45
N LYS A 24 -27.40 32.46 18.04
CA LYS A 24 -26.86 31.18 17.52
C LYS A 24 -27.40 30.86 16.13
N ARG A 25 -28.69 31.08 15.87
CA ARG A 25 -29.31 30.88 14.54
C ARG A 25 -28.75 31.85 13.50
N ALA A 26 -28.59 33.13 13.85
CA ALA A 26 -28.00 34.12 12.96
C ALA A 26 -26.55 33.77 12.60
N ALA A 27 -25.73 33.42 13.58
CA ALA A 27 -24.36 32.96 13.36
C ALA A 27 -24.30 31.69 12.48
N ASN A 28 -25.21 30.73 12.70
CA ASN A 28 -25.28 29.53 11.86
C ASN A 28 -25.67 29.86 10.42
N ARG A 29 -26.65 30.75 10.19
CA ARG A 29 -27.04 31.21 8.85
C ARG A 29 -25.88 31.88 8.13
N HIS A 30 -25.15 32.76 8.80
CA HIS A 30 -23.96 33.39 8.24
C HIS A 30 -22.91 32.35 7.83
N ARG A 31 -22.63 31.37 8.70
CA ARG A 31 -21.70 30.28 8.41
C ARG A 31 -22.13 29.42 7.22
N VAL A 32 -23.42 29.09 7.12
CA VAL A 32 -23.97 28.30 5.99
C VAL A 32 -23.88 29.08 4.69
N ASN A 33 -24.27 30.37 4.71
CA ASN A 33 -24.17 31.24 3.52
C ASN A 33 -22.71 31.39 3.06
N ALA A 34 -21.77 31.64 3.99
CA ALA A 34 -20.35 31.74 3.67
C ALA A 34 -19.83 30.46 3.01
N LYS A 35 -20.16 29.29 3.56
CA LYS A 35 -19.81 27.99 2.98
C LYS A 35 -20.46 27.75 1.61
N SER A 36 -21.69 28.20 1.41
CA SER A 36 -22.35 28.09 0.10
C SER A 36 -21.68 28.98 -0.96
N ILE A 37 -21.22 30.17 -0.58
CA ILE A 37 -20.48 31.08 -1.49
C ILE A 37 -19.12 30.47 -1.84
N GLU A 38 -18.40 29.98 -0.83
CA GLU A 38 -17.13 29.27 -1.01
C GLU A 38 -17.29 28.08 -1.95
N LEU A 39 -18.32 27.26 -1.73
CA LEU A 39 -18.62 26.10 -2.56
C LEU A 39 -18.91 26.48 -4.01
N ASN A 40 -19.74 27.52 -4.23
CA ASN A 40 -20.00 28.04 -5.57
C ASN A 40 -18.70 28.46 -6.28
N LYS A 41 -17.73 29.02 -5.54
CA LYS A 41 -16.43 29.43 -6.07
C LYS A 41 -15.56 28.21 -6.41
N ILE A 42 -15.45 27.25 -5.49
CA ILE A 42 -14.66 26.02 -5.65
C ILE A 42 -15.16 25.24 -6.87
N LEU A 43 -16.47 25.02 -6.95
CA LEU A 43 -17.10 24.24 -8.01
C LEU A 43 -17.43 25.06 -9.26
N LYS A 44 -17.10 26.36 -9.30
CA LYS A 44 -17.45 27.27 -10.41
C LYS A 44 -18.94 27.19 -10.81
N LYS A 45 -19.82 27.01 -9.82
CA LYS A 45 -21.27 26.78 -9.96
C LYS A 45 -21.69 25.50 -10.70
N ASP A 46 -20.77 24.60 -11.06
CA ASP A 46 -21.10 23.28 -11.60
C ASP A 46 -21.19 22.26 -10.45
N PHE A 47 -22.40 21.79 -10.16
CA PHE A 47 -22.68 20.83 -9.10
C PHE A 47 -22.80 19.39 -9.60
N SER A 48 -22.41 19.12 -10.85
CA SER A 48 -22.35 17.76 -11.37
C SER A 48 -21.50 16.88 -10.46
N TYR A 49 -21.92 15.62 -10.30
CA TYR A 49 -21.20 14.71 -9.40
C TYR A 49 -19.76 14.46 -9.89
N TYR A 50 -19.56 14.45 -11.21
CA TYR A 50 -18.24 14.40 -11.82
C TYR A 50 -17.33 15.55 -11.36
N ASN A 51 -17.83 16.80 -11.37
CA ASN A 51 -17.06 17.95 -10.89
C ASN A 51 -16.78 17.87 -9.38
N VAL A 52 -17.74 17.34 -8.60
CA VAL A 52 -17.54 17.08 -7.17
C VAL A 52 -16.41 16.06 -6.94
N LEU A 53 -16.40 14.95 -7.68
CA LEU A 53 -15.36 13.93 -7.59
C LEU A 53 -13.98 14.50 -7.94
N THR A 54 -13.84 15.09 -9.13
CA THR A 54 -12.56 15.63 -9.62
C THR A 54 -11.99 16.75 -8.74
N THR A 55 -12.85 17.47 -8.02
CA THR A 55 -12.49 18.55 -7.08
C THR A 55 -12.10 18.03 -5.70
N PHE A 56 -12.89 17.12 -5.12
CA PHE A 56 -12.78 16.78 -3.69
C PHE A 56 -12.07 15.45 -3.41
N LEU A 57 -11.84 14.59 -4.41
CA LEU A 57 -11.10 13.36 -4.20
C LEU A 57 -9.66 13.64 -3.72
N PRO A 58 -9.13 12.85 -2.77
CA PRO A 58 -7.70 12.89 -2.43
C PRO A 58 -6.81 12.47 -3.61
N LYS A 59 -5.54 12.86 -3.57
CA LYS A 59 -4.61 12.73 -4.72
C LYS A 59 -4.47 11.30 -5.22
N ASN A 60 -4.31 10.32 -4.31
CA ASN A 60 -4.10 8.93 -4.71
C ASN A 60 -5.34 8.36 -5.37
N LEU A 61 -6.50 8.44 -4.72
CA LEU A 61 -7.74 7.99 -5.34
C LEU A 61 -8.07 8.76 -6.63
N LYS A 62 -7.81 10.07 -6.70
CA LYS A 62 -7.99 10.84 -7.94
C LYS A 62 -7.15 10.28 -9.09
N TYR A 63 -5.89 9.93 -8.84
CA TYR A 63 -5.04 9.29 -9.83
C TYR A 63 -5.63 7.97 -10.32
N LEU A 64 -6.07 7.12 -9.39
CA LEU A 64 -6.65 5.80 -9.70
C LEU A 64 -7.98 5.87 -10.46
N ILE A 65 -8.80 6.90 -10.20
CA ILE A 65 -10.12 7.07 -10.83
C ILE A 65 -10.01 7.78 -12.19
N PHE A 66 -9.14 8.80 -12.33
CA PHE A 66 -9.20 9.72 -13.48
C PHE A 66 -7.90 9.83 -14.30
N GLU A 67 -6.75 9.40 -13.78
CA GLU A 67 -5.45 9.67 -14.44
C GLU A 67 -4.76 8.38 -14.90
N CYS A 68 -5.09 7.22 -14.32
CA CYS A 68 -4.55 5.92 -14.67
C CYS A 68 -5.62 5.04 -15.34
N GLU A 69 -5.63 4.99 -16.67
CA GLU A 69 -6.62 4.22 -17.44
C GLU A 69 -6.54 2.71 -17.17
N ASP A 70 -5.34 2.20 -16.87
CA ASP A 70 -5.12 0.77 -16.58
C ASP A 70 -5.56 0.36 -15.17
N SER A 71 -5.77 1.32 -14.25
CA SER A 71 -6.33 1.09 -12.92
C SER A 71 -7.63 0.29 -13.00
N HIS A 72 -7.79 -0.72 -12.14
CA HIS A 72 -9.03 -1.51 -12.04
C HIS A 72 -10.24 -0.70 -11.57
N ILE A 73 -10.01 0.46 -10.97
CA ILE A 73 -11.05 1.37 -10.50
C ILE A 73 -11.11 2.67 -11.32
N TYR A 74 -10.52 2.69 -12.51
CA TYR A 74 -10.68 3.81 -13.44
C TYR A 74 -12.16 4.09 -13.68
N ILE A 75 -12.54 5.36 -13.82
CA ILE A 75 -13.93 5.82 -13.81
C ILE A 75 -14.81 5.03 -14.79
N ASP A 76 -14.31 4.73 -16.00
CA ASP A 76 -15.06 4.01 -17.03
C ASP A 76 -15.22 2.51 -16.75
N LYS A 77 -14.41 1.96 -15.83
CA LYS A 77 -14.51 0.57 -15.38
C LYS A 77 -15.40 0.41 -14.15
N LEU A 78 -15.84 1.51 -13.54
CA LEU A 78 -16.79 1.45 -12.44
C LEU A 78 -18.16 1.06 -12.98
N ASP A 79 -18.86 0.22 -12.22
CA ASP A 79 -20.20 -0.19 -12.61
C ASP A 79 -21.18 0.95 -12.33
N PHE A 80 -21.81 1.52 -13.36
CA PHE A 80 -22.86 2.56 -13.23
C PHE A 80 -24.28 1.99 -13.26
N SER A 81 -24.44 0.66 -13.35
CA SER A 81 -25.76 0.04 -13.36
C SER A 81 -26.57 0.39 -12.11
N PRO A 82 -27.90 0.55 -12.23
CA PRO A 82 -28.75 0.88 -11.10
C PRO A 82 -28.86 -0.31 -10.13
N LEU A 83 -28.10 -0.21 -9.03
CA LEU A 83 -28.36 -0.73 -7.68
C LEU A 83 -28.62 -2.24 -7.47
N LEU A 84 -27.69 -2.88 -6.74
CA LEU A 84 -27.99 -3.97 -5.80
C LEU A 84 -28.31 -3.32 -4.44
N TYR A 85 -29.59 -3.14 -4.11
CA TYR A 85 -29.96 -2.65 -2.78
C TYR A 85 -29.62 -3.71 -1.71
N ASN A 86 -28.90 -3.29 -0.66
CA ASN A 86 -28.73 -4.01 0.61
C ASN A 86 -28.14 -5.42 0.57
N HIS A 87 -27.54 -5.86 -0.54
CA HIS A 87 -26.79 -7.10 -0.56
C HIS A 87 -25.41 -6.92 0.10
N PRO A 88 -24.98 -7.88 0.93
CA PRO A 88 -23.61 -7.89 1.44
C PRO A 88 -22.62 -8.00 0.28
N LEU A 89 -21.50 -7.27 0.38
CA LEU A 89 -20.37 -7.38 -0.53
C LEU A 89 -19.44 -8.46 0.01
N TYR A 90 -19.49 -9.64 -0.60
CA TYR A 90 -18.69 -10.78 -0.15
C TYR A 90 -17.22 -10.61 -0.50
N VAL A 91 -16.37 -10.71 0.52
CA VAL A 91 -14.92 -10.78 0.37
C VAL A 91 -14.58 -12.14 -0.25
N PRO A 92 -13.66 -12.21 -1.24
CA PRO A 92 -13.29 -13.47 -1.87
C PRO A 92 -12.67 -14.44 -0.84
N LYS A 93 -12.76 -15.74 -1.14
CA LYS A 93 -12.21 -16.81 -0.29
C LYS A 93 -10.73 -16.57 0.06
N THR A 94 -9.96 -16.13 -0.92
CA THR A 94 -8.58 -15.67 -0.76
C THR A 94 -8.52 -14.24 -1.29
N PHE A 95 -8.28 -13.28 -0.41
CA PHE A 95 -8.14 -11.88 -0.76
C PHE A 95 -6.65 -11.50 -0.76
N SER A 96 -5.99 -11.61 -1.91
CA SER A 96 -4.56 -11.33 -2.10
C SER A 96 -4.31 -10.87 -3.54
N LEU A 97 -3.49 -9.83 -3.72
CA LEU A 97 -3.10 -9.33 -5.05
C LEU A 97 -2.02 -10.20 -5.70
N ILE A 98 -1.28 -10.97 -4.91
CA ILE A 98 -0.28 -11.94 -5.39
C ILE A 98 -0.96 -13.28 -5.72
N ASP A 99 -1.67 -13.87 -4.76
CA ASP A 99 -2.15 -15.24 -4.89
C ASP A 99 -3.45 -15.35 -5.73
N LYS A 100 -4.34 -14.34 -5.62
CA LYS A 100 -5.65 -14.28 -6.30
C LYS A 100 -5.98 -12.87 -6.81
N PRO A 101 -5.16 -12.31 -7.75
CA PRO A 101 -5.30 -10.94 -8.21
C PRO A 101 -6.68 -10.66 -8.81
N ALA A 102 -7.15 -11.51 -9.72
CA ALA A 102 -8.39 -11.26 -10.45
C ALA A 102 -9.61 -11.09 -9.51
N GLU A 103 -9.85 -12.04 -8.60
CA GLU A 103 -10.97 -11.93 -7.66
C GLU A 103 -10.80 -10.76 -6.69
N SER A 104 -9.56 -10.47 -6.28
CA SER A 104 -9.27 -9.39 -5.32
C SER A 104 -9.49 -8.00 -5.91
N TYR A 105 -9.01 -7.73 -7.13
CA TYR A 105 -9.26 -6.46 -7.81
C TYR A 105 -10.74 -6.26 -8.15
N GLU A 106 -11.43 -7.32 -8.56
CA GLU A 106 -12.88 -7.27 -8.82
C GLU A 106 -13.66 -6.91 -7.56
N PHE A 107 -13.34 -7.53 -6.42
CA PHE A 107 -13.95 -7.17 -5.14
C PHE A 107 -13.73 -5.70 -4.79
N VAL A 108 -12.49 -5.20 -4.89
CA VAL A 108 -12.19 -3.78 -4.62
C VAL A 108 -12.97 -2.88 -5.58
N ARG A 109 -13.03 -3.22 -6.87
CA ARG A 109 -13.80 -2.47 -7.88
C ARG A 109 -15.28 -2.39 -7.54
N PHE A 110 -15.89 -3.47 -7.08
CA PHE A 110 -17.29 -3.46 -6.64
C PHE A 110 -17.51 -2.57 -5.42
N VAL A 111 -16.67 -2.69 -4.38
CA VAL A 111 -16.80 -1.85 -3.18
C VAL A 111 -16.62 -0.37 -3.54
N VAL A 112 -15.61 -0.03 -4.34
CA VAL A 112 -15.37 1.34 -4.80
C VAL A 112 -16.54 1.84 -5.63
N SER A 113 -17.11 1.03 -6.53
CA SER A 113 -18.28 1.42 -7.33
C SER A 113 -19.46 1.77 -6.41
N VAL A 114 -19.78 0.91 -5.44
CA VAL A 114 -20.91 1.13 -4.51
C VAL A 114 -20.69 2.38 -3.67
N MET A 115 -19.48 2.57 -3.13
CA MET A 115 -19.18 3.70 -2.26
C MET A 115 -19.05 5.00 -3.06
N LEU A 116 -18.19 5.03 -4.07
CA LEU A 116 -17.89 6.26 -4.81
C LEU A 116 -19.08 6.74 -5.63
N LEU A 117 -19.88 5.85 -6.22
CA LEU A 117 -21.11 6.23 -6.92
C LEU A 117 -22.31 6.34 -5.96
N GLN A 118 -22.08 6.17 -4.66
CA GLN A 118 -23.06 6.37 -3.59
C GLN A 118 -24.35 5.54 -3.78
N LYS A 119 -24.18 4.31 -4.26
CA LYS A 119 -25.30 3.42 -4.61
C LYS A 119 -26.09 2.94 -3.38
N SER A 120 -25.51 2.94 -2.17
CA SER A 120 -26.20 2.45 -0.97
C SER A 120 -26.10 3.41 0.21
N HIS A 121 -27.09 3.39 1.11
CA HIS A 121 -26.99 4.05 2.42
C HIS A 121 -26.10 3.28 3.40
N PHE A 122 -26.08 1.95 3.28
CA PHE A 122 -25.39 1.03 4.18
C PHE A 122 -24.55 0.06 3.35
N VAL A 123 -23.24 0.08 3.57
CA VAL A 123 -22.30 -0.81 2.90
C VAL A 123 -21.86 -1.87 3.91
N SER A 124 -22.23 -3.12 3.64
CA SER A 124 -21.86 -4.29 4.44
C SER A 124 -20.82 -5.08 3.65
N ILE A 125 -19.65 -5.26 4.25
CA ILE A 125 -18.56 -6.09 3.71
C ILE A 125 -18.56 -7.40 4.50
N ASP A 126 -18.87 -8.49 3.84
CA ASP A 126 -19.11 -9.78 4.47
C ASP A 126 -17.93 -10.74 4.28
N TYR A 127 -17.37 -11.20 5.39
CA TYR A 127 -16.20 -12.07 5.44
C TYR A 127 -16.55 -13.56 5.63
N THR A 128 -17.83 -13.96 5.54
CA THR A 128 -18.31 -15.33 5.82
C THR A 128 -17.53 -16.41 5.07
N HIS A 129 -17.14 -16.13 3.82
CA HIS A 129 -16.44 -17.07 2.95
C HIS A 129 -14.92 -16.84 2.89
N CYS A 130 -14.42 -15.82 3.58
CA CYS A 130 -13.01 -15.44 3.52
C CYS A 130 -12.18 -16.35 4.45
N GLU A 131 -11.26 -17.10 3.85
CA GLU A 131 -10.37 -18.02 4.55
C GLU A 131 -8.94 -17.47 4.67
N HIS A 132 -8.54 -16.59 3.75
CA HIS A 132 -7.21 -15.98 3.74
C HIS A 132 -7.27 -14.52 3.29
N ILE A 133 -6.55 -13.66 3.99
CA ILE A 133 -6.29 -12.28 3.55
C ILE A 133 -4.78 -12.02 3.54
N GLY A 134 -4.28 -11.69 2.37
CA GLY A 134 -2.94 -11.16 2.19
C GLY A 134 -2.87 -9.68 2.60
N LEU A 135 -1.77 -9.31 3.26
CA LEU A 135 -1.56 -7.94 3.72
C LEU A 135 -1.47 -6.95 2.55
N ASP A 136 -1.04 -7.43 1.39
CA ASP A 136 -0.94 -6.75 0.10
C ASP A 136 -2.31 -6.25 -0.40
N ALA A 137 -3.32 -7.13 -0.42
CA ALA A 137 -4.68 -6.74 -0.81
C ALA A 137 -5.35 -5.87 0.24
N GLN A 138 -5.14 -6.18 1.53
CA GLN A 138 -5.75 -5.44 2.62
C GLN A 138 -5.29 -3.98 2.66
N ILE A 139 -3.98 -3.70 2.54
CA ILE A 139 -3.47 -2.33 2.55
C ILE A 139 -3.92 -1.55 1.30
N TYR A 140 -3.93 -2.18 0.12
CA TYR A 140 -4.43 -1.59 -1.12
C TYR A 140 -5.88 -1.11 -0.93
N PHE A 141 -6.73 -1.99 -0.41
CA PHE A 141 -8.12 -1.69 -0.11
C PHE A 141 -8.26 -0.60 0.95
N ASP A 142 -7.50 -0.68 2.04
CA ASP A 142 -7.59 0.27 3.15
C ASP A 142 -7.19 1.69 2.77
N VAL A 143 -6.16 1.86 1.94
CA VAL A 143 -5.78 3.19 1.47
C VAL A 143 -6.87 3.80 0.59
N ILE A 144 -7.49 3.00 -0.29
CA ILE A 144 -8.62 3.43 -1.11
C ILE A 144 -9.81 3.83 -0.22
N LEU A 145 -10.19 2.99 0.74
CA LEU A 145 -11.26 3.29 1.69
C LEU A 145 -10.97 4.57 2.48
N LYS A 146 -9.72 4.76 2.93
CA LYS A 146 -9.30 5.97 3.65
C LYS A 146 -9.54 7.22 2.81
N ASP A 147 -9.25 7.16 1.52
CA ASP A 147 -9.44 8.27 0.61
C ASP A 147 -10.93 8.55 0.33
N ILE A 148 -11.75 7.51 0.17
CA ILE A 148 -13.22 7.66 0.05
C ILE A 148 -13.81 8.28 1.32
N ILE A 149 -13.43 7.81 2.50
CA ILE A 149 -13.87 8.36 3.78
C ILE A 149 -13.43 9.82 3.92
N THR A 150 -12.22 10.16 3.46
CA THR A 150 -11.71 11.54 3.45
C THR A 150 -12.52 12.42 2.49
N PHE A 151 -12.87 11.91 1.30
CA PHE A 151 -13.78 12.56 0.37
C PHE A 151 -15.14 12.85 1.03
N TYR A 152 -15.77 11.87 1.67
CA TYR A 152 -17.03 12.09 2.40
C TYR A 152 -16.91 13.13 3.51
N LYS A 153 -15.80 13.14 4.26
CA LYS A 153 -15.55 14.17 5.30
C LYS A 153 -15.47 15.57 4.69
N ARG A 154 -14.83 15.72 3.52
CA ARG A 154 -14.79 16.99 2.77
C ARG A 154 -16.19 17.39 2.31
N CYS A 155 -16.94 16.48 1.71
CA CYS A 155 -18.32 16.72 1.25
C CYS A 155 -19.27 17.11 2.39
N ARG A 156 -19.21 16.44 3.55
CA ARG A 156 -20.01 16.78 4.75
C ARG A 156 -19.76 18.20 5.29
N SER A 157 -18.69 18.86 4.86
CA SER A 157 -18.46 20.26 5.19
C SER A 157 -19.47 21.18 4.51
N TYR A 158 -20.18 20.71 3.48
CA TYR A 158 -21.14 21.44 2.69
C TYR A 158 -22.49 20.70 2.63
N GLU A 159 -23.57 21.38 3.05
CA GLU A 159 -24.91 20.78 3.14
C GLU A 159 -25.42 20.22 1.80
N LYS A 160 -25.12 20.89 0.69
CA LYS A 160 -25.51 20.47 -0.67
C LYS A 160 -24.80 19.20 -1.15
N LEU A 161 -23.70 18.80 -0.51
CA LEU A 161 -22.88 17.66 -0.92
C LEU A 161 -22.96 16.50 0.08
N MET A 162 -23.97 16.47 0.95
CA MET A 162 -24.08 15.42 1.96
C MET A 162 -24.07 14.02 1.33
N PRO A 163 -23.13 13.13 1.71
CA PRO A 163 -23.09 11.79 1.16
C PRO A 163 -24.32 10.96 1.54
N ILE A 164 -24.81 10.17 0.59
CA ILE A 164 -25.89 9.17 0.74
C ILE A 164 -25.42 8.02 1.62
N VAL A 165 -24.18 7.55 1.44
CA VAL A 165 -23.56 6.50 2.24
C VAL A 165 -23.38 6.99 3.68
N ARG A 166 -24.10 6.35 4.61
CA ARG A 166 -24.11 6.72 6.03
C ARG A 166 -23.16 5.87 6.85
N GLN A 167 -23.09 4.58 6.53
CA GLN A 167 -22.34 3.60 7.30
C GLN A 167 -21.66 2.59 6.37
N VAL A 168 -20.43 2.22 6.76
CA VAL A 168 -19.67 1.11 6.20
C VAL A 168 -19.29 0.21 7.37
N LYS A 169 -19.56 -1.09 7.26
CA LYS A 169 -19.24 -2.07 8.30
C LYS A 169 -18.68 -3.36 7.70
N GLY A 170 -17.81 -4.01 8.46
CA GLY A 170 -17.42 -5.40 8.21
C GLY A 170 -18.28 -6.33 9.08
N ASP A 171 -18.78 -7.41 8.47
CA ASP A 171 -19.66 -8.40 9.08
C ASP A 171 -19.08 -9.82 8.94
N ASN A 172 -19.51 -10.74 9.81
CA ASN A 172 -19.25 -12.18 9.69
C ASN A 172 -17.78 -12.59 9.55
N VAL A 173 -16.89 -11.97 10.33
CA VAL A 173 -15.47 -12.36 10.40
C VAL A 173 -15.31 -13.60 11.30
N THR A 174 -15.47 -14.78 10.71
CA THR A 174 -15.49 -16.07 11.43
C THR A 174 -14.13 -16.76 11.48
N ASN A 175 -13.34 -16.69 10.41
CA ASN A 175 -12.00 -17.29 10.36
C ASN A 175 -11.04 -16.56 11.33
N GLU A 176 -10.32 -17.33 12.15
CA GLU A 176 -9.48 -16.77 13.22
C GLU A 176 -8.28 -16.00 12.68
N ASP A 177 -7.58 -16.51 11.67
CA ASP A 177 -6.41 -15.85 11.07
C ASP A 177 -6.82 -14.53 10.40
N VAL A 178 -7.94 -14.56 9.68
CA VAL A 178 -8.55 -13.36 9.08
C VAL A 178 -8.90 -12.34 10.16
N ARG A 179 -9.55 -12.77 11.25
CA ARG A 179 -9.92 -11.92 12.38
C ARG A 179 -8.68 -11.32 13.05
N LYS A 180 -7.66 -12.14 13.30
CA LYS A 180 -6.39 -11.73 13.90
C LYS A 180 -5.72 -10.64 13.07
N MET A 181 -5.57 -10.84 11.77
CA MET A 181 -4.97 -9.84 10.88
C MET A 181 -5.80 -8.55 10.83
N LEU A 182 -7.11 -8.64 10.57
CA LEU A 182 -7.98 -7.46 10.42
C LEU A 182 -8.02 -6.59 11.67
N PHE A 183 -8.16 -7.20 12.85
CA PHE A 183 -8.26 -6.45 14.11
C PHE A 183 -6.90 -6.07 14.72
N SER A 184 -5.79 -6.52 14.13
CA SER A 184 -4.44 -6.07 14.49
C SER A 184 -3.97 -4.91 13.62
N VAL A 185 -4.20 -4.98 12.30
CA VAL A 185 -3.66 -4.01 11.34
C VAL A 185 -4.60 -3.58 10.20
N GLY A 186 -5.70 -4.29 9.95
CA GLY A 186 -6.60 -4.03 8.82
C GLY A 186 -7.65 -2.93 9.03
N SER A 187 -8.73 -3.01 8.24
CA SER A 187 -9.78 -1.98 8.16
C SER A 187 -10.38 -1.55 9.50
N PRO A 188 -10.73 -2.46 10.45
CA PRO A 188 -11.26 -2.07 11.75
C PRO A 188 -10.31 -1.13 12.52
N VAL A 189 -9.00 -1.40 12.47
CA VAL A 189 -7.98 -0.60 13.15
C VAL A 189 -7.80 0.74 12.45
N ILE A 190 -7.67 0.75 11.12
CA ILE A 190 -7.33 1.95 10.34
C ILE A 190 -8.49 2.95 10.29
N HIS A 191 -9.74 2.48 10.16
CA HIS A 191 -10.89 3.35 9.86
C HIS A 191 -11.83 3.57 11.05
N ALA A 192 -11.90 2.61 11.96
CA ALA A 192 -12.85 2.63 13.08
C ALA A 192 -12.18 2.73 14.46
N ASN A 193 -10.83 2.69 14.53
CA ASN A 193 -10.08 2.59 15.80
C ASN A 193 -10.57 1.41 16.66
N ASN A 194 -10.97 0.33 16.00
CA ASN A 194 -11.48 -0.89 16.60
C ASN A 194 -10.40 -1.97 16.46
N PHE A 195 -9.54 -2.09 17.47
CA PHE A 195 -8.44 -3.06 17.49
C PHE A 195 -8.65 -4.07 18.61
N ILE A 196 -8.15 -5.28 18.39
CA ILE A 196 -8.08 -6.35 19.39
C ILE A 196 -6.61 -6.65 19.60
N ARG A 197 -6.17 -6.73 20.88
CA ARG A 197 -4.82 -7.17 21.20
C ARG A 197 -4.79 -8.69 21.24
N TYR A 198 -3.88 -9.26 20.49
CA TYR A 198 -3.61 -10.69 20.50
C TYR A 198 -2.26 -10.93 21.16
N GLY A 199 -2.20 -11.93 22.03
CA GLY A 199 -0.99 -12.22 22.80
C GLY A 199 0.17 -12.69 21.93
N ASP A 200 -0.12 -13.24 20.75
CA ASP A 200 0.79 -13.81 19.75
C ASP A 200 1.07 -12.86 18.56
N ILE A 201 0.57 -11.62 18.58
CA ILE A 201 0.75 -10.67 17.48
C ILE A 201 1.42 -9.39 17.95
N GLU A 202 2.44 -8.96 17.20
CA GLU A 202 3.02 -7.62 17.27
C GLU A 202 2.62 -6.84 16.02
N SER A 203 2.11 -5.61 16.17
CA SER A 203 1.54 -4.84 15.06
C SER A 203 2.42 -3.66 14.66
N TYR A 204 2.69 -3.51 13.37
CA TYR A 204 3.25 -2.29 12.78
C TYR A 204 2.15 -1.53 12.03
N LYS A 205 1.66 -0.48 12.68
CA LYS A 205 0.51 0.32 12.21
C LYS A 205 0.79 0.97 10.87
N LEU A 206 -0.27 1.25 10.12
CA LEU A 206 -0.19 1.95 8.84
C LEU A 206 0.54 3.30 8.98
N CYS A 207 1.71 3.38 8.38
CA CYS A 207 2.51 4.57 8.23
C CYS A 207 2.24 5.19 6.86
N ILE A 208 1.94 6.50 6.85
CA ILE A 208 1.69 7.26 5.63
C ILE A 208 2.70 8.40 5.56
N HIS A 209 3.53 8.38 4.52
CA HIS A 209 4.49 9.42 4.25
C HIS A 209 4.04 10.28 3.05
N ASN A 210 4.26 11.59 3.13
CA ASN A 210 4.06 12.53 2.03
C ASN A 210 5.27 13.48 1.93
N SER A 211 6.10 13.30 0.90
CA SER A 211 7.36 14.03 0.74
C SER A 211 7.17 15.52 0.41
N LEU A 212 5.97 15.94 -0.03
CA LEU A 212 5.66 17.35 -0.31
C LEU A 212 5.21 18.14 0.94
N SER A 213 5.01 17.48 2.08
CA SER A 213 4.61 18.17 3.31
C SER A 213 5.78 18.99 3.88
N LYS A 214 5.68 20.33 3.80
CA LYS A 214 6.72 21.29 4.26
C LYS A 214 6.76 21.55 5.78
N ASN A 215 6.20 20.65 6.60
CA ASN A 215 6.24 20.84 8.06
C ASN A 215 7.68 20.60 8.57
N ARG A 216 8.21 21.42 9.49
CA ARG A 216 9.57 21.20 10.07
C ARG A 216 9.81 19.80 10.67
N LYS A 217 8.75 19.01 10.90
CA LYS A 217 8.77 17.59 11.33
C LYS A 217 8.97 16.57 10.20
N THR A 218 9.07 16.96 8.93
CA THR A 218 9.26 16.04 7.79
C THR A 218 10.71 15.88 7.37
N ILE A 219 11.59 16.82 7.73
CA ILE A 219 13.04 16.67 7.62
C ILE A 219 13.48 15.64 8.67
N GLY A 220 14.03 14.49 8.25
CA GLY A 220 14.40 13.37 9.11
C GLY A 220 13.29 12.34 9.39
N ARG A 221 12.07 12.54 8.85
CA ARG A 221 10.98 11.57 9.06
C ARG A 221 11.24 10.22 8.39
N LYS A 222 12.04 10.20 7.33
CA LYS A 222 12.53 8.97 6.72
C LYS A 222 13.40 8.17 7.69
N ASP A 223 14.36 8.82 8.34
CA ASP A 223 15.25 8.15 9.30
C ASP A 223 14.45 7.67 10.52
N VAL A 224 13.44 8.43 10.94
CA VAL A 224 12.47 8.02 11.98
C VAL A 224 11.63 6.82 11.52
N ASP A 225 11.11 6.81 10.29
CA ASP A 225 10.33 5.69 9.75
C ASP A 225 11.19 4.42 9.63
N THR A 226 12.45 4.55 9.18
CA THR A 226 13.44 3.45 9.17
C THR A 226 13.68 2.94 10.59
N THR A 227 14.01 3.84 11.53
CA THR A 227 14.31 3.47 12.92
C THR A 227 13.12 2.76 13.57
N ASN A 228 11.90 3.30 13.40
CA ASN A 228 10.69 2.68 13.95
C ASN A 228 10.44 1.27 13.39
N LEU A 229 10.71 1.05 12.10
CA LEU A 229 10.51 -0.24 11.47
C LEU A 229 11.60 -1.24 11.88
N VAL A 230 12.84 -0.79 12.04
CA VAL A 230 13.94 -1.61 12.60
C VAL A 230 13.63 -1.98 14.05
N ASP A 231 13.28 -1.01 14.90
CA ASP A 231 12.89 -1.25 16.29
C ASP A 231 11.73 -2.23 16.39
N TYR A 232 10.75 -2.10 15.47
CA TYR A 232 9.64 -3.04 15.39
C TYR A 232 10.11 -4.48 15.09
N VAL A 233 11.00 -4.67 14.11
CA VAL A 233 11.56 -6.01 13.82
C VAL A 233 12.36 -6.53 15.02
N LEU A 234 13.19 -5.70 15.65
CA LEU A 234 13.94 -6.09 16.84
C LEU A 234 13.02 -6.50 18.00
N ASN A 235 11.90 -5.79 18.20
CA ASN A 235 10.89 -6.16 19.18
C ASN A 235 10.24 -7.51 18.84
N CYS A 236 9.94 -7.77 17.56
CA CYS A 236 9.40 -9.06 17.12
C CYS A 236 10.38 -10.21 17.43
N LEU A 237 11.68 -10.00 17.19
CA LEU A 237 12.71 -10.99 17.49
C LEU A 237 12.92 -11.19 19.00
N GLY A 238 12.80 -10.10 19.78
CA GLY A 238 12.84 -10.16 21.23
C GLY A 238 11.75 -11.07 21.82
N ARG A 239 10.58 -11.16 21.16
CA ARG A 239 9.50 -12.08 21.58
C ARG A 239 9.86 -13.55 21.42
N LEU A 240 10.73 -13.87 20.46
CA LEU A 240 11.29 -15.21 20.29
C LEU A 240 12.41 -15.51 21.30
N ASN A 241 12.70 -14.59 22.24
CA ASN A 241 13.90 -14.56 23.09
C ASN A 241 15.21 -14.52 22.29
N ARG A 242 15.20 -13.88 21.12
CA ARG A 242 16.35 -13.86 20.19
C ARG A 242 16.88 -12.47 19.97
N LYS A 243 18.17 -12.41 19.64
CA LYS A 243 18.88 -11.19 19.25
C LYS A 243 19.58 -11.44 17.92
N LEU A 244 19.51 -10.49 17.02
CA LEU A 244 20.37 -10.46 15.85
C LEU A 244 21.79 -10.08 16.28
N SER A 245 22.80 -10.64 15.61
CA SER A 245 24.16 -10.11 15.69
C SER A 245 24.21 -8.69 15.11
N GLY A 246 25.23 -7.90 15.47
CA GLY A 246 25.39 -6.54 14.98
C GLY A 246 25.31 -6.44 13.45
N ASP A 247 25.99 -7.34 12.75
CA ASP A 247 26.02 -7.40 11.29
C ASP A 247 24.62 -7.64 10.68
N LYS A 248 23.82 -8.53 11.27
CA LYS A 248 22.45 -8.81 10.79
C LYS A 248 21.48 -7.66 11.04
N ILE A 249 21.70 -6.88 12.10
CA ILE A 249 20.93 -5.65 12.36
C ILE A 249 21.27 -4.59 11.31
N GLU A 250 22.55 -4.47 10.95
CA GLU A 250 22.98 -3.56 9.89
C GLU A 250 22.38 -3.95 8.54
N ASP A 251 22.42 -5.23 8.17
CA ASP A 251 21.77 -5.76 6.95
C ASP A 251 20.27 -5.43 6.94
N LEU A 252 19.57 -5.64 8.05
CA LEU A 252 18.16 -5.30 8.20
C LEU A 252 17.87 -3.79 8.07
N CYS A 253 18.73 -2.94 8.66
CA CYS A 253 18.62 -1.48 8.53
C CYS A 253 18.79 -1.04 7.06
N VAL A 254 19.76 -1.64 6.36
CA VAL A 254 20.01 -1.39 4.93
C VAL A 254 18.80 -1.83 4.11
N VAL A 255 18.28 -3.04 4.32
CA VAL A 255 17.06 -3.59 3.70
C VAL A 255 15.91 -2.60 3.81
N ILE A 256 15.54 -2.24 5.04
CA ILE A 256 14.39 -1.39 5.30
C ILE A 256 14.61 -0.01 4.67
N SER A 257 15.82 0.55 4.80
CA SER A 257 16.14 1.85 4.23
C SER A 257 16.03 1.86 2.70
N GLU A 258 16.57 0.86 2.02
CA GLU A 258 16.54 0.77 0.56
C GLU A 258 15.12 0.56 0.01
N ILE A 259 14.28 -0.26 0.67
CA ILE A 259 12.87 -0.40 0.25
C ILE A 259 12.13 0.91 0.41
N LEU A 260 12.30 1.58 1.55
CA LEU A 260 11.66 2.85 1.84
C LEU A 260 12.12 3.92 0.83
N ILE A 261 13.41 3.97 0.50
CA ILE A 261 13.98 4.83 -0.55
C ILE A 261 13.33 4.54 -1.90
N ASN A 262 13.32 3.28 -2.33
CA ASN A 262 12.76 2.90 -3.62
C ASN A 262 11.28 3.26 -3.73
N ALA A 263 10.49 2.99 -2.69
CA ALA A 263 9.07 3.35 -2.70
C ALA A 263 8.82 4.87 -2.69
N GLU A 264 9.74 5.68 -2.16
CA GLU A 264 9.67 7.14 -2.20
C GLU A 264 10.09 7.68 -3.57
N GLU A 265 11.21 7.21 -4.11
CA GLU A 265 11.77 7.64 -5.40
C GLU A 265 10.91 7.20 -6.57
N HIS A 266 10.33 6.01 -6.47
CA HIS A 266 9.41 5.47 -7.46
C HIS A 266 7.95 5.89 -7.22
N SER A 267 7.68 6.76 -6.26
CA SER A 267 6.35 7.37 -6.07
C SER A 267 6.19 8.67 -6.86
N SER A 268 5.54 8.64 -8.02
CA SER A 268 5.19 9.88 -8.75
C SER A 268 4.15 10.73 -8.02
N LEU A 269 3.33 10.14 -7.13
CA LEU A 269 2.34 10.88 -6.34
C LEU A 269 2.88 11.48 -5.04
N ASN A 270 4.15 11.22 -4.71
CA ASN A 270 4.83 11.65 -3.47
C ASN A 270 4.21 11.05 -2.19
N TYR A 271 3.55 9.89 -2.28
CA TYR A 271 3.00 9.16 -1.14
C TYR A 271 3.59 7.76 -1.04
N ARG A 272 3.92 7.34 0.18
CA ARG A 272 4.32 5.97 0.50
C ARG A 272 3.49 5.46 1.67
N PHE A 273 3.13 4.18 1.61
CA PHE A 273 2.40 3.46 2.64
C PHE A 273 3.24 2.27 3.11
N SER A 274 3.31 2.06 4.42
CA SER A 274 3.88 0.84 4.98
C SER A 274 3.06 0.30 6.14
N ILE A 275 2.93 -1.02 6.23
CA ILE A 275 2.18 -1.71 7.27
C ILE A 275 2.75 -3.11 7.46
N GLY A 276 2.66 -3.65 8.66
CA GLY A 276 3.21 -4.97 8.95
C GLY A 276 2.62 -5.57 10.21
N TYR A 277 2.75 -6.88 10.35
CA TYR A 277 2.44 -7.58 11.60
C TYR A 277 3.33 -8.82 11.70
N PHE A 278 3.60 -9.22 12.93
CA PHE A 278 4.36 -10.41 13.26
C PHE A 278 3.43 -11.37 14.00
N VAL A 279 3.49 -12.65 13.64
CA VAL A 279 2.73 -13.71 14.32
C VAL A 279 3.72 -14.70 14.91
N GLU A 280 3.66 -14.84 16.23
CA GLU A 280 4.37 -15.84 17.01
C GLU A 280 3.62 -17.18 16.92
N LYS A 281 4.34 -18.27 16.66
CA LYS A 281 3.77 -19.61 16.58
C LYS A 281 4.62 -20.59 17.38
N ASN A 282 3.92 -21.49 18.06
CA ASN A 282 4.48 -22.64 18.74
C ASN A 282 3.85 -23.88 18.11
N ASP A 283 4.61 -24.60 17.29
CA ASP A 283 4.16 -25.84 16.64
C ASP A 283 5.21 -26.93 16.85
N ASN A 284 4.80 -28.12 17.28
CA ASN A 284 5.66 -29.28 17.49
C ASN A 284 7.00 -28.97 18.22
N GLU A 285 6.93 -28.25 19.34
CA GLU A 285 8.09 -27.81 20.16
C GLU A 285 9.04 -26.80 19.48
N GLN A 286 8.74 -26.36 18.25
CA GLN A 286 9.47 -25.27 17.59
C GLN A 286 8.77 -23.93 17.82
N HIS A 287 9.50 -23.00 18.43
CA HIS A 287 9.08 -21.61 18.59
C HIS A 287 9.61 -20.78 17.43
N PHE A 288 8.71 -20.28 16.58
CA PHE A 288 9.06 -19.48 15.42
C PHE A 288 8.11 -18.30 15.23
N GLY A 289 8.50 -17.38 14.35
CA GLY A 289 7.72 -16.20 14.06
C GLY A 289 7.61 -15.92 12.57
N VAL A 290 6.46 -15.43 12.12
CA VAL A 290 6.26 -14.99 10.74
C VAL A 290 6.07 -13.49 10.72
N PHE A 291 7.06 -12.79 10.18
CA PHE A 291 7.02 -11.35 9.95
C PHE A 291 6.45 -11.06 8.58
N ARG A 292 5.46 -10.15 8.52
CA ARG A 292 4.87 -9.68 7.26
C ARG A 292 4.96 -8.17 7.19
N LEU A 293 5.45 -7.67 6.06
CA LEU A 293 5.59 -6.25 5.79
C LEU A 293 5.18 -5.96 4.35
N VAL A 294 4.33 -4.95 4.18
CA VAL A 294 4.02 -4.39 2.86
C VAL A 294 4.42 -2.93 2.81
N ILE A 295 5.12 -2.57 1.74
CA ILE A 295 5.43 -1.19 1.38
C ILE A 295 4.88 -0.95 -0.02
N MET A 296 4.09 0.10 -0.21
CA MET A 296 3.55 0.42 -1.52
C MET A 296 3.45 1.93 -1.76
N ASN A 297 3.34 2.28 -3.04
CA ASN A 297 2.99 3.61 -3.50
C ASN A 297 2.09 3.54 -4.72
N PHE A 298 1.32 4.61 -4.93
CA PHE A 298 0.57 4.82 -6.16
C PHE A 298 1.32 5.77 -7.10
N GLY A 299 1.06 5.62 -8.39
CA GLY A 299 1.66 6.44 -9.44
C GLY A 299 2.17 5.61 -10.59
N GLN A 300 3.17 6.14 -11.29
CA GLN A 300 3.82 5.43 -12.39
C GLN A 300 4.44 4.11 -11.90
N SER A 301 4.27 3.05 -12.68
CA SER A 301 5.02 1.81 -12.51
C SER A 301 6.52 2.04 -12.74
N ILE A 302 7.34 1.08 -12.30
CA ILE A 302 8.80 1.12 -12.54
C ILE A 302 9.09 1.27 -14.03
N TYR A 303 8.42 0.48 -14.87
CA TYR A 303 8.56 0.54 -16.32
C TYR A 303 8.21 1.91 -16.90
N GLU A 304 7.06 2.48 -16.51
CA GLU A 304 6.63 3.81 -16.96
C GLU A 304 7.62 4.89 -16.56
N LYS A 305 8.22 4.81 -15.36
CA LYS A 305 9.24 5.77 -14.93
C LYS A 305 10.48 5.75 -15.82
N PHE A 306 10.94 4.57 -16.25
CA PHE A 306 12.06 4.47 -17.18
C PHE A 306 11.68 4.91 -18.60
N LYS A 307 10.40 4.86 -18.97
CA LYS A 307 9.87 5.36 -20.24
C LYS A 307 9.54 6.86 -20.22
N ASP A 308 9.48 7.49 -19.05
CA ASP A 308 9.16 8.91 -18.91
C ASP A 308 10.19 9.76 -19.69
N PRO A 309 9.74 10.70 -20.56
CA PRO A 309 10.64 11.59 -21.29
C PRO A 309 11.58 12.42 -20.39
N ASN A 310 11.19 12.64 -19.13
CA ASN A 310 11.97 13.38 -18.15
C ASN A 310 12.91 12.48 -17.32
N CYS A 311 13.02 11.19 -17.64
CA CYS A 311 13.95 10.29 -16.98
C CYS A 311 15.40 10.74 -17.22
N LEU A 312 16.13 11.03 -16.15
CA LEU A 312 17.41 11.74 -16.20
C LEU A 312 18.59 10.81 -16.55
N ASN A 313 18.45 9.49 -16.37
CA ASN A 313 19.52 8.53 -16.60
C ASN A 313 19.45 7.88 -17.99
N LEU A 314 19.96 8.59 -18.99
CA LEU A 314 19.96 8.12 -20.38
C LEU A 314 20.74 6.82 -20.58
N ASN A 315 21.80 6.57 -19.81
CA ASN A 315 22.63 5.36 -19.94
C ASN A 315 21.84 4.09 -19.55
N SER A 316 21.10 4.13 -18.44
CA SER A 316 20.20 3.03 -18.05
C SER A 316 19.16 2.74 -19.14
N ILE A 317 18.58 3.80 -19.73
CA ILE A 317 17.56 3.68 -20.79
C ILE A 317 18.16 3.05 -22.05
N GLU A 318 19.37 3.44 -22.46
CA GLU A 318 20.05 2.86 -23.62
C GLU A 318 20.34 1.38 -23.42
N LYS A 319 20.82 0.98 -22.23
CA LYS A 319 21.03 -0.43 -21.87
C LYS A 319 19.72 -1.23 -21.92
N MET A 320 18.64 -0.70 -21.34
CA MET A 320 17.31 -1.31 -21.38
C MET A 320 16.79 -1.49 -22.81
N LYS A 321 16.92 -0.46 -23.65
CA LYS A 321 16.54 -0.51 -25.07
C LYS A 321 17.38 -1.52 -25.85
N ALA A 322 18.69 -1.59 -25.60
CA ALA A 322 19.57 -2.56 -26.23
C ALA A 322 19.21 -4.00 -25.85
N LEU A 323 18.91 -4.25 -24.58
CA LEU A 323 18.44 -5.55 -24.09
C LEU A 323 17.11 -5.93 -24.76
N SER A 324 16.17 -5.00 -24.86
CA SER A 324 14.87 -5.22 -25.50
C SER A 324 14.99 -5.54 -26.98
N LYS A 325 15.89 -4.85 -27.70
CA LYS A 325 16.22 -5.18 -29.10
C LYS A 325 16.74 -6.61 -29.24
N ARG A 326 17.57 -7.09 -28.31
CA ARG A 326 18.08 -8.47 -28.30
C ARG A 326 16.94 -9.48 -28.07
N TYR A 327 16.06 -9.22 -27.11
CA TYR A 327 14.89 -10.06 -26.85
C TYR A 327 13.96 -10.12 -28.07
N ASN A 328 13.71 -8.99 -28.72
CA ASN A 328 12.89 -8.94 -29.93
C ASN A 328 13.52 -9.71 -31.09
N LYS A 329 14.84 -9.53 -31.33
CA LYS A 329 15.58 -10.28 -32.37
C LYS A 329 15.51 -11.79 -32.16
N ARG A 330 15.54 -12.23 -30.90
CA ARG A 330 15.42 -13.64 -30.49
C ARG A 330 13.98 -14.12 -30.34
N LYS A 331 12.97 -13.27 -30.60
CA LYS A 331 11.54 -13.56 -30.43
C LYS A 331 11.19 -14.10 -29.03
N LEU A 332 11.82 -13.55 -27.99
CA LEU A 332 11.60 -13.97 -26.60
C LEU A 332 10.38 -13.31 -25.94
N PHE A 333 9.91 -12.19 -26.51
CA PHE A 333 8.68 -11.56 -26.06
C PHE A 333 7.46 -12.34 -26.51
N SER A 334 6.49 -12.46 -25.61
CA SER A 334 5.23 -13.16 -25.81
C SER A 334 4.10 -12.39 -25.15
N ASN A 335 3.05 -12.09 -25.92
CA ASN A 335 1.87 -11.34 -25.49
C ASN A 335 1.27 -11.94 -24.20
N LYS A 336 1.01 -11.09 -23.21
CA LYS A 336 0.45 -11.43 -21.89
C LYS A 336 1.16 -12.54 -21.12
N ASN A 337 2.42 -12.80 -21.44
CA ASN A 337 3.22 -13.83 -20.76
C ASN A 337 4.60 -13.27 -20.37
N PHE A 338 5.28 -12.61 -21.31
CA PHE A 338 6.55 -11.94 -21.03
C PHE A 338 6.74 -10.79 -22.02
N GLU A 339 6.52 -9.57 -21.56
CA GLU A 339 6.55 -8.36 -22.39
C GLU A 339 7.74 -7.46 -22.04
N GLU A 340 7.96 -6.40 -22.83
CA GLU A 340 9.05 -5.44 -22.59
C GLU A 340 8.99 -4.86 -21.17
N GLN A 341 7.79 -4.56 -20.68
CA GLN A 341 7.56 -4.10 -19.32
C GLN A 341 8.12 -5.06 -18.26
N THR A 342 7.88 -6.36 -18.42
CA THR A 342 8.38 -7.40 -17.51
C THR A 342 9.90 -7.44 -17.48
N LEU A 343 10.52 -7.36 -18.65
CA LEU A 343 11.97 -7.31 -18.79
C LEU A 343 12.58 -6.06 -18.15
N TRP A 344 12.02 -4.88 -18.40
CA TRP A 344 12.53 -3.62 -17.85
C TRP A 344 12.38 -3.57 -16.34
N THR A 345 11.26 -4.07 -15.82
CA THR A 345 11.03 -4.16 -14.38
C THR A 345 12.07 -5.08 -13.73
N LEU A 346 12.32 -6.28 -14.28
CA LEU A 346 13.38 -7.16 -13.77
C LEU A 346 14.77 -6.50 -13.88
N TYR A 347 15.05 -5.86 -15.01
CA TYR A 347 16.34 -5.23 -15.26
C TYR A 347 16.59 -4.03 -14.33
N SER A 348 15.53 -3.34 -13.89
CA SER A 348 15.64 -2.23 -12.93
C SER A 348 16.13 -2.66 -11.55
N LEU A 349 16.02 -3.94 -11.21
CA LEU A 349 16.44 -4.47 -9.92
C LEU A 349 17.94 -4.82 -9.88
N GLN A 350 18.61 -4.81 -11.03
CA GLN A 350 20.02 -5.20 -11.17
C GLN A 350 20.95 -4.08 -10.71
N GLU A 351 22.17 -4.46 -10.31
CA GLU A 351 23.16 -3.48 -9.86
C GLU A 351 23.51 -2.45 -10.96
N GLY A 352 23.60 -1.18 -10.56
CA GLY A 352 23.93 -0.06 -11.44
C GLY A 352 22.77 0.46 -12.30
N ILE A 353 21.54 -0.03 -12.12
CA ILE A 353 20.37 0.45 -12.86
C ILE A 353 19.53 1.39 -12.00
N THR A 354 19.33 2.62 -12.46
CA THR A 354 18.51 3.63 -11.77
C THR A 354 17.90 4.63 -12.75
N SER A 355 16.72 5.17 -12.42
CA SER A 355 16.04 6.24 -13.16
C SER A 355 16.46 7.66 -12.72
N THR A 356 17.35 7.78 -11.73
CA THR A 356 17.77 9.07 -11.14
C THR A 356 19.09 9.59 -11.74
N ASP A 357 19.32 10.90 -11.68
CA ASP A 357 20.49 11.55 -12.29
C ASP A 357 21.82 11.07 -11.67
N PRO A 358 22.71 10.43 -12.45
CA PRO A 358 24.02 9.98 -12.00
C PRO A 358 24.93 11.11 -11.48
N LYS A 359 24.74 12.35 -11.94
CA LYS A 359 25.56 13.52 -11.55
C LYS A 359 25.22 14.02 -10.15
N ILE A 360 23.99 13.82 -9.70
CA ILE A 360 23.52 14.21 -8.36
C ILE A 360 23.83 13.10 -7.35
N TYR A 361 23.80 11.82 -7.76
CA TYR A 361 23.96 10.68 -6.87
C TYR A 361 24.93 9.61 -7.40
N LYS A 362 26.24 9.81 -7.16
CA LYS A 362 27.33 8.97 -7.69
C LYS A 362 27.36 7.49 -7.24
N LYS A 363 26.56 7.08 -6.24
CA LYS A 363 26.55 5.70 -5.67
C LYS A 363 25.20 4.97 -5.82
N ARG A 364 24.29 5.45 -6.68
CA ARG A 364 22.94 4.85 -6.85
C ARG A 364 22.89 3.75 -7.89
N GLY A 365 21.93 2.85 -7.73
CA GLY A 365 21.72 1.67 -8.58
C GLY A 365 21.95 0.33 -7.88
N ASN A 366 22.32 0.33 -6.59
CA ASN A 366 22.64 -0.90 -5.86
C ASN A 366 21.56 -1.27 -4.82
N GLY A 367 20.57 -0.41 -4.58
CA GLY A 367 19.60 -0.54 -3.50
C GLY A 367 18.71 -1.77 -3.62
N SER A 368 18.11 -2.00 -4.80
CA SER A 368 17.20 -3.11 -5.05
C SER A 368 17.88 -4.48 -4.91
N ILE A 369 19.06 -4.65 -5.51
CA ILE A 369 19.80 -5.92 -5.43
C ILE A 369 20.33 -6.19 -4.02
N ARG A 370 20.78 -5.15 -3.30
CA ARG A 370 21.20 -5.27 -1.89
C ARG A 370 20.05 -5.64 -0.98
N PHE A 371 18.88 -5.08 -1.24
CA PHE A 371 17.66 -5.45 -0.52
C PHE A 371 17.33 -6.93 -0.73
N ILE A 372 17.36 -7.42 -1.97
CA ILE A 372 17.11 -8.83 -2.31
C ILE A 372 18.16 -9.74 -1.65
N ASP A 373 19.44 -9.39 -1.74
CA ASP A 373 20.55 -10.13 -1.12
C ASP A 373 20.35 -10.27 0.39
N SER A 374 20.03 -9.15 1.04
CA SER A 374 19.85 -9.09 2.47
C SER A 374 18.56 -9.79 2.93
N PHE A 375 17.49 -9.75 2.13
CA PHE A 375 16.30 -10.59 2.36
C PHE A 375 16.66 -12.08 2.38
N PHE A 376 17.50 -12.54 1.45
CA PHE A 376 17.96 -13.93 1.46
C PHE A 376 18.88 -14.26 2.62
N LYS A 377 19.69 -13.31 3.10
CA LYS A 377 20.52 -13.49 4.31
C LYS A 377 19.73 -13.53 5.61
N LEU A 378 18.60 -12.82 5.66
CA LEU A 378 17.67 -12.82 6.78
C LEU A 378 16.82 -14.09 6.85
N ARG A 379 16.68 -14.79 5.73
CA ARG A 379 16.06 -16.11 5.66
C ARG A 379 17.05 -17.18 6.14
N GLY A 380 16.55 -18.16 6.90
CA GLY A 380 17.35 -19.28 7.40
C GLY A 380 18.07 -20.08 6.34
N ARG A 381 19.16 -20.74 6.74
CA ARG A 381 20.07 -21.46 5.82
C ARG A 381 19.46 -22.72 5.18
N GLU A 382 18.41 -23.30 5.76
CA GLU A 382 17.81 -24.52 5.24
C GLU A 382 16.66 -24.25 4.25
N ILE A 383 17.01 -24.20 2.96
CA ILE A 383 16.08 -24.11 1.81
C ILE A 383 15.04 -25.25 1.80
N LEU A 384 15.35 -26.40 2.43
CA LEU A 384 14.50 -27.59 2.39
C LEU A 384 13.28 -27.54 3.33
N THR A 385 13.26 -26.64 4.32
CA THR A 385 12.20 -26.55 5.34
C THR A 385 11.41 -25.23 5.32
N ASP A 386 11.96 -24.16 4.72
CA ASP A 386 11.30 -22.86 4.65
C ASP A 386 10.52 -22.65 3.34
N ASN A 387 9.25 -23.06 3.32
CA ASN A 387 8.28 -22.74 2.26
C ASN A 387 7.49 -21.45 2.52
N THR A 388 7.84 -20.69 3.56
CA THR A 388 7.05 -19.54 4.04
C THR A 388 7.69 -18.21 3.63
N SER A 389 9.02 -18.09 3.70
CA SER A 389 9.68 -16.83 3.36
C SER A 389 9.59 -16.53 1.87
N ARG A 390 8.94 -15.42 1.54
CA ARG A 390 8.79 -14.94 0.17
C ARG A 390 8.83 -13.42 0.11
N LEU A 391 9.49 -12.90 -0.91
CA LEU A 391 9.45 -11.50 -1.27
C LEU A 391 8.74 -11.37 -2.63
N GLY A 392 7.72 -10.52 -2.71
CA GLY A 392 6.99 -10.22 -3.92
C GLY A 392 7.10 -8.75 -4.30
N ILE A 393 7.28 -8.48 -5.59
CA ILE A 393 7.24 -7.13 -6.17
C ILE A 393 6.19 -7.12 -7.27
N ILE A 394 5.21 -6.23 -7.17
CA ILE A 394 4.22 -5.96 -8.23
C ILE A 394 4.39 -4.52 -8.71
N SER A 395 4.55 -4.31 -10.02
CA SER A 395 4.56 -2.98 -10.62
C SER A 395 4.00 -2.99 -12.04
N GLY A 396 2.90 -2.26 -12.26
CA GLY A 396 2.11 -2.35 -13.49
C GLY A 396 1.68 -3.80 -13.75
N ASN A 397 1.94 -4.33 -14.95
CA ASN A 397 1.65 -5.70 -15.34
C ASN A 397 2.78 -6.69 -15.03
N THR A 398 3.66 -6.40 -14.08
CA THR A 398 4.77 -7.31 -13.74
C THR A 398 4.71 -7.74 -12.29
N GLU A 399 4.83 -9.05 -12.07
CA GLU A 399 5.05 -9.68 -10.78
C GLU A 399 6.41 -10.37 -10.77
N ILE A 400 7.18 -10.15 -9.71
CA ILE A 400 8.44 -10.84 -9.46
C ILE A 400 8.39 -11.44 -8.05
N ILE A 401 8.58 -12.76 -7.95
CA ILE A 401 8.59 -13.52 -6.70
C ILE A 401 10.00 -14.04 -6.43
N PHE A 402 10.46 -13.83 -5.21
CA PHE A 402 11.74 -14.28 -4.68
C PHE A 402 11.46 -15.28 -3.54
N ASP A 403 11.74 -16.55 -3.78
CA ASP A 403 11.58 -17.65 -2.81
C ASP A 403 12.90 -18.39 -2.54
N GLY A 404 14.02 -17.85 -3.03
CA GLY A 404 15.37 -18.41 -2.90
C GLY A 404 15.71 -19.56 -3.84
N THR A 405 14.83 -19.92 -4.77
CA THR A 405 15.15 -20.87 -5.85
C THR A 405 16.33 -20.39 -6.70
N TYR A 406 16.40 -19.08 -6.96
CA TYR A 406 17.48 -18.45 -7.69
C TYR A 406 18.32 -17.56 -6.77
N ASN A 407 19.64 -17.64 -6.91
CA ASN A 407 20.59 -16.83 -6.14
C ASN A 407 21.10 -15.65 -6.95
N ILE A 408 21.64 -14.65 -6.24
CA ILE A 408 22.38 -13.56 -6.85
C ILE A 408 23.73 -14.10 -7.36
N ILE A 409 24.08 -13.70 -8.58
CA ILE A 409 25.35 -14.02 -9.21
C ILE A 409 26.18 -12.76 -9.39
N THR A 410 27.50 -12.90 -9.27
CA THR A 410 28.44 -11.81 -9.54
C THR A 410 29.08 -12.02 -10.91
N LYS A 411 28.99 -11.03 -11.79
CA LYS A 411 29.69 -11.03 -13.08
C LYS A 411 30.64 -9.85 -13.18
N ASN A 412 31.82 -10.09 -13.74
CA ASN A 412 32.80 -9.05 -14.04
C ASN A 412 32.50 -8.45 -15.42
N VAL A 413 32.22 -7.15 -15.46
CA VAL A 413 31.98 -6.38 -16.68
C VAL A 413 33.02 -5.27 -16.73
N SER A 414 33.94 -5.33 -17.70
CA SER A 414 34.98 -4.33 -17.91
C SER A 414 35.89 -4.05 -16.69
N GLY A 415 36.13 -5.06 -15.85
CA GLY A 415 36.97 -4.96 -14.66
C GLY A 415 36.21 -4.61 -13.37
N GLU A 416 34.92 -4.28 -13.46
CA GLU A 416 34.04 -4.03 -12.32
C GLU A 416 33.12 -5.23 -12.06
N GLN A 417 32.94 -5.60 -10.79
CA GLN A 417 32.01 -6.65 -10.39
C GLN A 417 30.60 -6.07 -10.23
N PHE A 418 29.62 -6.75 -10.81
CA PHE A 418 28.21 -6.41 -10.70
C PHE A 418 27.41 -7.63 -10.26
N GLN A 419 26.45 -7.41 -9.38
CA GLN A 419 25.49 -8.40 -8.92
C GLN A 419 24.23 -8.42 -9.79
N TYR A 420 23.79 -9.63 -10.12
CA TYR A 420 22.61 -9.87 -10.94
C TYR A 420 21.72 -10.95 -10.35
N MET A 421 20.42 -10.82 -10.58
CA MET A 421 19.45 -11.89 -10.37
C MET A 421 18.66 -12.10 -11.64
N THR A 422 18.93 -13.22 -12.32
CA THR A 422 18.50 -13.46 -13.71
C THR A 422 17.32 -14.41 -13.82
N PHE A 423 17.01 -15.17 -12.75
CA PHE A 423 15.96 -16.18 -12.72
C PHE A 423 16.07 -17.22 -13.84
N ASN A 424 17.30 -17.59 -14.21
CA ASN A 424 17.55 -18.67 -15.14
C ASN A 424 18.85 -19.39 -14.78
N ASN A 425 18.96 -20.65 -15.21
CA ASN A 425 20.08 -21.51 -14.83
C ASN A 425 21.40 -21.10 -15.48
N GLU A 426 21.33 -20.39 -16.61
CA GLU A 426 22.51 -19.86 -17.31
C GLU A 426 23.11 -18.63 -16.62
N GLY A 427 22.42 -18.04 -15.65
CA GLY A 427 22.87 -16.82 -15.00
C GLY A 427 22.96 -15.63 -15.96
N ASP A 428 22.15 -15.56 -17.01
CA ASP A 428 22.26 -14.51 -18.04
C ASP A 428 20.95 -13.73 -18.22
N ILE A 429 21.00 -12.43 -17.94
CA ILE A 429 19.87 -11.51 -18.09
C ILE A 429 19.40 -11.37 -19.56
N THR A 430 20.23 -11.77 -20.52
CA THR A 430 19.85 -11.80 -21.94
C THR A 430 18.98 -13.00 -22.33
N ASN A 431 18.87 -13.99 -21.44
CA ASN A 431 18.00 -15.15 -21.58
C ASN A 431 16.70 -14.95 -20.81
N LYS A 432 15.62 -15.58 -21.31
CA LYS A 432 14.29 -15.47 -20.70
C LYS A 432 14.33 -16.01 -19.26
N PRO A 433 13.80 -15.29 -18.27
CA PRO A 433 13.69 -15.78 -16.91
C PRO A 433 12.60 -16.86 -16.79
N ASP A 434 12.66 -17.64 -15.72
CA ASP A 434 11.63 -18.60 -15.35
C ASP A 434 10.31 -17.87 -15.06
N SER A 435 9.28 -18.25 -15.83
CA SER A 435 7.92 -17.72 -15.71
C SER A 435 7.23 -18.07 -14.41
N LYS A 436 7.75 -18.98 -13.57
CA LYS A 436 7.24 -19.19 -12.21
C LYS A 436 7.53 -17.98 -11.32
N PHE A 437 8.63 -17.26 -11.57
CA PHE A 437 9.12 -16.19 -10.72
C PHE A 437 8.98 -14.81 -11.31
N VAL A 438 9.11 -14.68 -12.63
CA VAL A 438 9.01 -13.39 -13.33
C VAL A 438 7.87 -13.47 -14.34
N LYS A 439 6.75 -12.83 -14.02
CA LYS A 439 5.50 -12.97 -14.78
C LYS A 439 4.99 -11.65 -15.31
N PHE A 440 4.41 -11.70 -16.49
CA PHE A 440 3.37 -10.75 -16.86
C PHE A 440 2.08 -11.11 -16.09
N VAL A 441 1.47 -10.14 -15.41
CA VAL A 441 0.17 -10.27 -14.76
C VAL A 441 -0.85 -9.37 -15.46
N PRO A 442 -2.03 -9.89 -15.89
CA PRO A 442 -3.04 -9.08 -16.57
C PRO A 442 -3.60 -7.96 -15.70
N GLN A 443 -3.60 -8.14 -14.38
CA GLN A 443 -4.08 -7.16 -13.44
C GLN A 443 -3.00 -6.10 -13.17
N TYR A 444 -3.19 -4.91 -13.72
CA TYR A 444 -2.24 -3.82 -13.61
C TYR A 444 -2.26 -3.20 -12.20
N PHE A 445 -1.10 -3.14 -11.55
CA PHE A 445 -0.92 -2.39 -10.30
C PHE A 445 -0.42 -0.95 -10.59
N PRO A 446 -1.18 0.10 -10.23
CA PRO A 446 -0.85 1.50 -10.50
C PRO A 446 0.20 2.07 -9.54
N GLY A 447 1.44 1.61 -9.68
CA GLY A 447 2.60 2.03 -8.89
C GLY A 447 3.55 0.88 -8.62
N THR A 448 4.02 0.77 -7.38
CA THR A 448 4.84 -0.37 -6.92
C THR A 448 4.33 -0.88 -5.57
N LEU A 449 4.24 -2.19 -5.42
CA LEU A 449 3.95 -2.89 -4.17
C LEU A 449 5.06 -3.89 -3.91
N ILE A 450 5.60 -3.87 -2.69
CA ILE A 450 6.62 -4.79 -2.20
C ILE A 450 6.03 -5.48 -0.96
N CYS A 451 5.94 -6.80 -1.00
CA CYS A 451 5.47 -7.62 0.11
C CYS A 451 6.59 -8.55 0.55
N ALA A 452 6.97 -8.50 1.83
CA ALA A 452 7.92 -9.42 2.42
C ALA A 452 7.21 -10.25 3.48
N GLU A 453 7.33 -11.57 3.35
CA GLU A 453 7.01 -12.55 4.38
C GLU A 453 8.32 -13.24 4.75
N ILE A 454 8.70 -13.18 6.02
CA ILE A 454 9.96 -13.74 6.53
C ILE A 454 9.62 -14.65 7.69
N LEU A 455 10.01 -15.91 7.57
CA LEU A 455 10.03 -16.86 8.67
C LEU A 455 11.30 -16.61 9.48
N PHE A 456 11.16 -16.46 10.79
CA PHE A 456 12.26 -16.44 11.73
C PHE A 456 12.25 -17.76 12.51
N ASN A 457 13.23 -18.64 12.26
CA ASN A 457 13.35 -19.99 12.84
C ASN A 457 14.68 -20.17 13.60
N GLU A 458 14.89 -21.30 14.29
CA GLU A 458 16.09 -21.57 15.12
C GLU A 458 17.42 -21.42 14.38
N ASP A 459 17.47 -21.75 13.09
CA ASP A 459 18.69 -21.70 12.26
C ASP A 459 19.17 -20.26 11.98
N ASP A 460 18.29 -19.27 12.18
CA ASP A 460 18.57 -17.86 11.92
C ASP A 460 19.43 -17.21 13.02
N PHE A 461 19.69 -17.87 14.14
CA PHE A 461 20.25 -17.24 15.33
C PHE A 461 21.40 -18.04 15.95
N GLU A 462 22.42 -17.34 16.45
CA GLU A 462 23.44 -17.98 17.30
C GLU A 462 22.80 -18.34 18.65
N ASN A 463 22.91 -19.62 19.04
CA ASN A 463 22.55 -20.07 20.37
C ASN A 463 23.41 -19.35 21.40
N ASN A 464 22.86 -18.37 22.11
CA ASN A 464 23.42 -17.91 23.38
C ASN A 464 23.07 -18.94 24.46
N ASN A 465 23.71 -20.11 24.40
CA ASN A 465 23.86 -20.96 25.57
C ASN A 465 25.09 -20.46 26.34
N GLY A 466 24.83 -19.55 27.27
CA GLY A 466 25.76 -19.13 28.33
C GLY A 466 25.03 -19.14 29.65
#